data_AF-B9FKP1-F1
#
_entry.id   AF-B9FKP1-F1
#
_cell.length_a   1.000
_cell.length_b   1.000
_cell.length_c   1.000
_cell.angle_alpha   90.00
_cell.angle_beta   90.00
_cell.angle_gamma   90.00
#
_symmetry.space_group_name_H-M   'P 1'
#
loop_
_entity.id
_entity.type
_entity.pdbx_description
1 polymer ?
#
loop_
_entity_poly.entity_id
_entity_poly.type
_entity_poly.pdbx_seq_one_letter_code
_entity_poly.pdbx_strand_id
1 'polypeptide(L)' 'MTGGQPTWREGVVTDNGNQILDIHNLQITDPEKLERELNQLPGVVCVGLFARRRADVVIVGGEPPVVL' A
#
# COMPACT_ATOMS: atom_id res chain seq x y z
N MET A 1 0.14 -7.79 -14.71
CA MET A 1 -0.30 -6.42 -14.42
C MET A 1 -1.70 -6.51 -13.85
N THR A 2 -1.82 -6.22 -12.56
CA THR A 2 -3.07 -6.22 -11.80
C THR A 2 -3.94 -5.05 -12.28
N GLY A 3 -5.26 -5.22 -12.34
CA GLY A 3 -6.20 -4.21 -12.86
C GLY A 3 -6.37 -2.95 -12.00
N GLY A 4 -5.30 -2.47 -11.38
CA GLY A 4 -5.29 -1.27 -10.56
C GLY A 4 -5.56 0.00 -11.37
N GLN A 5 -6.32 0.92 -10.79
CA GLN A 5 -6.69 2.20 -11.38
C GLN A 5 -5.99 3.33 -10.62
N PRO A 6 -4.85 3.85 -11.12
CA PRO A 6 -4.15 4.96 -10.49
C PRO A 6 -4.98 6.23 -10.57
N THR A 7 -5.19 6.87 -9.43
CA THR A 7 -5.82 8.18 -9.29
C THR A 7 -4.84 9.13 -8.61
N TRP A 8 -4.66 10.31 -9.19
CA TRP A 8 -3.83 11.33 -8.58
C TRP A 8 -4.53 11.95 -7.36
N ARG A 9 -3.81 12.09 -6.26
CA ARG A 9 -4.32 12.79 -5.09
C ARG A 9 -4.15 14.31 -5.24
N GLU A 10 -5.14 14.93 -5.88
CA GLU A 10 -5.12 16.37 -6.15
C GLU A 10 -4.95 17.23 -4.89
N GLY A 11 -4.15 18.29 -5.01
CA GLY A 11 -3.90 19.24 -3.92
C GLY A 11 -3.04 18.70 -2.78
N VAL A 12 -2.52 17.47 -2.88
CA VAL A 12 -1.68 16.86 -1.84
C VAL A 12 -0.26 16.68 -2.34
N VAL A 13 0.69 17.18 -1.55
CA VAL A 13 2.13 17.00 -1.77
C VAL A 13 2.72 16.48 -0.46
N THR A 14 3.61 15.50 -0.52
CA THR A 14 4.29 14.99 0.66
C THR A 14 5.24 16.04 1.23
N ASP A 15 5.69 15.84 2.47
CA ASP A 15 6.80 16.59 3.09
C ASP A 15 8.07 16.60 2.22
N ASN A 16 8.38 15.49 1.55
CA ASN A 16 9.49 15.37 0.61
C ASN A 16 9.23 15.97 -0.79
N GLY A 17 8.11 16.68 -0.98
CA GLY A 17 7.78 17.34 -2.25
C GLY A 17 7.24 16.42 -3.35
N ASN A 18 6.89 15.17 -3.03
CA ASN A 18 6.41 14.20 -4.00
C ASN A 18 4.89 14.17 -4.09
N GLN A 19 4.40 13.59 -5.18
CA GLN A 19 2.98 13.46 -5.48
C GLN A 19 2.53 12.03 -5.15
N ILE A 20 1.24 11.86 -4.88
CA ILE A 20 0.68 10.56 -4.48
C ILE A 20 -0.26 10.03 -5.55
N LEU A 21 -0.06 8.76 -5.92
CA LEU A 21 -0.99 7.98 -6.73
C LEU A 21 -1.70 6.96 -5.84
N ASP A 22 -3.01 7.16 -5.66
CA ASP A 22 -3.90 6.19 -5.02
C ASP A 22 -4.34 5.13 -6.04
N ILE A 23 -3.99 3.88 -5.80
CA ILE A 23 -4.30 2.80 -6.73
C ILE A 23 -5.55 2.05 -6.25
N HIS A 24 -6.67 2.24 -6.93
CA HIS A 24 -7.93 1.58 -6.61
C HIS A 24 -8.04 0.23 -7.32
N ASN A 25 -8.95 -0.63 -6.85
CA ASN A 25 -9.32 -1.90 -7.49
C ASN A 25 -8.17 -2.90 -7.69
N LEU A 26 -7.12 -2.79 -6.87
CA LEU A 26 -6.06 -3.78 -6.81
C LEU A 26 -6.55 -5.03 -6.07
N GLN A 27 -6.43 -6.19 -6.72
CA GLN A 27 -6.41 -7.48 -6.03
C GLN A 27 -4.95 -7.83 -5.73
N ILE A 28 -4.58 -7.80 -4.44
CA ILE A 28 -3.21 -8.06 -4.00
C ILE A 28 -3.12 -9.50 -3.49
N THR A 29 -2.74 -10.42 -4.39
CA THR A 29 -2.61 -11.85 -4.08
C THR A 29 -1.21 -12.23 -3.58
N ASP A 30 -0.19 -11.49 -4.02
CA ASP A 30 1.20 -11.62 -3.57
C ASP A 30 1.75 -10.22 -3.24
N PRO A 31 1.58 -9.77 -1.99
CA PRO A 31 1.92 -8.40 -1.60
C PRO A 31 3.44 -8.16 -1.61
N GLU A 32 4.27 -9.16 -1.30
CA GLU A 32 5.73 -9.04 -1.32
C GLU A 32 6.27 -8.91 -2.76
N LYS A 33 5.71 -9.68 -3.70
CA LYS A 33 6.05 -9.52 -5.12
C LYS A 33 5.59 -8.18 -5.66
N LEU A 34 4.36 -7.77 -5.37
CA LEU A 34 3.83 -6.48 -5.84
C LEU A 34 4.65 -5.31 -5.29
N GLU A 35 4.97 -5.31 -3.99
CA GLU A 35 5.84 -4.31 -3.36
C GLU A 35 7.20 -4.24 -4.07
N ARG A 36 7.83 -5.39 -4.31
CA ARG A 36 9.13 -5.45 -4.99
C ARG A 36 9.05 -4.91 -6.42
N GLU A 37 8.02 -5.28 -7.18
CA GLU A 37 7.85 -4.83 -8.57
C GLU A 37 7.61 -3.32 -8.65
N LEU A 38 6.75 -2.77 -7.80
CA LEU A 38 6.45 -1.33 -7.77
C LEU A 38 7.68 -0.49 -7.38
N ASN A 39 8.49 -0.97 -6.43
CA ASN A 39 9.73 -0.30 -6.03
C ASN A 39 10.81 -0.28 -7.14
N GLN A 40 10.67 -1.06 -8.22
CA GLN A 40 11.60 -1.02 -9.37
C GLN A 40 11.16 -0.04 -10.47
N LEU A 41 10.00 0.61 -10.34
CA LEU A 41 9.53 1.57 -11.32
C LEU A 41 10.28 2.91 -11.16
N PRO A 42 10.97 3.42 -12.20
CA PRO A 42 11.61 4.73 -12.12
C PRO A 42 10.60 5.83 -11.77
N GLY A 43 10.96 6.69 -10.82
CA GLY A 43 10.09 7.76 -10.33
C GLY A 43 9.22 7.35 -9.12
N VAL A 44 9.07 6.06 -8.82
CA VAL A 44 8.50 5.63 -7.53
C VAL A 44 9.50 5.92 -6.43
N VAL A 45 9.10 6.76 -5.49
CA VAL A 45 9.90 7.05 -4.29
C VAL A 45 9.63 6.03 -3.19
N CYS A 46 8.35 5.70 -2.97
CA CYS A 46 7.92 4.63 -2.07
C CYS A 46 6.57 4.05 -2.49
N VAL A 47 6.29 2.84 -2.03
CA VAL A 47 4.96 2.20 -2.12
C VAL A 47 4.43 1.96 -0.72
N GLY A 48 3.12 2.17 -0.51
CA GLY A 48 2.46 1.97 0.78
C GLY A 48 2.23 0.50 1.18
N LEU A 49 3.01 -0.45 0.63
CA LEU A 49 2.96 -1.85 0.98
C LEU A 49 4.12 -2.19 1.91
N PHE A 50 3.79 -2.71 3.08
CA PHE A 50 4.76 -3.14 4.11
C PHE A 50 4.77 -4.67 4.19
N ALA A 51 5.01 -5.35 3.07
CA ALA A 51 4.89 -6.80 2.99
C ALA A 51 6.22 -7.48 3.30
N ARG A 52 7.32 -7.01 2.68
CA ARG A 52 8.68 -7.51 2.93
C ARG A 52 9.09 -7.30 4.38
N ARG A 53 8.69 -6.16 4.97
CA ARG A 53 8.84 -5.89 6.42
C ARG A 53 7.48 -5.62 7.06
N ARG A 54 6.71 -6.70 7.23
CA ARG A 54 5.44 -6.71 7.96
C ARG A 54 5.61 -6.41 9.45
N ALA A 55 4.49 -6.07 10.10
CA ALA A 55 4.44 -5.94 11.54
C ALA A 55 4.79 -7.28 12.23
N ASP A 56 5.59 -7.21 13.29
CA ASP A 56 5.89 -8.38 14.13
C ASP A 56 4.75 -8.67 15.12
N VAL A 57 4.07 -7.61 15.57
CA VAL A 57 2.92 -7.67 16.48
C VAL A 57 1.86 -6.70 15.98
N VAL A 58 0.60 -7.15 15.99
CA VAL A 58 -0.56 -6.30 15.69
C VAL A 58 -1.45 -6.23 16.92
N ILE A 59 -1.68 -5.01 17.43
CA ILE A 59 -2.62 -4.75 18.50
C ILE A 59 -3.89 -4.18 17.86
N VAL A 60 -4.99 -4.91 17.95
CA VAL A 60 -6.27 -4.50 17.37
C VAL A 60 -7.20 -4.04 18.49
N GLY A 61 -7.70 -2.80 18.41
CA GLY A 61 -8.74 -2.31 19.29
C GLY A 61 -10.12 -2.74 18.80
N GLY A 62 -10.91 -3.38 19.66
CA GLY A 62 -12.27 -3.82 19.37
C GLY A 62 -12.91 -4.54 20.56
N GLU A 63 -14.19 -4.88 20.43
CA GLU A 63 -14.82 -5.84 21.35
C GLU A 63 -14.14 -7.22 21.18
N PRO A 64 -13.98 -7.99 22.27
CA PRO A 64 -13.52 -9.38 22.16
C PRO A 64 -14.41 -10.13 21.17
N PRO A 65 -13.86 -10.99 20.30
CA PRO A 65 -14.68 -11.75 19.38
C PRO A 65 -15.69 -12.60 20.18
N VAL A 66 -16.97 -12.47 19.84
CA VAL A 66 -18.00 -13.39 20.31
C VAL A 66 -17.74 -14.73 19.63
N VAL A 67 -17.12 -15.66 20.35
CA VAL A 67 -16.95 -17.04 19.90
C VAL A 67 -18.26 -17.77 20.18
N LEU A 68 -18.99 -18.12 19.13
CA LEU A 68 -20.14 -19.05 19.19
C LEU A 68 -19.66 -20.50 19.28
#